data_AF-A0A2C9V5N6-F1
#
_entry.id   AF-A0A2C9V5N6-F1
#
_cell.length_a   1.000
_cell.length_b   1.000
_cell.length_c   1.000
_cell.angle_alpha   90.00
_cell.angle_beta   90.00
_cell.angle_gamma   90.00
#
_symmetry.space_group_name_H-M   'P 1'
#
loop_
_entity.id
_entity.type
_entity.pdbx_description
1 polymer ?
#
loop_
_entity_poly.entity_id
_entity_poly.type
_entity_poly.pdbx_seq_one_letter_code
_entity_poly.pdbx_strand_id
1 'polypeptide(L)'
;MHWVFQQSLSADNSYGAPSSATTVSSSFPDYTQHNQADSSSSGESHRFKTSNADHPSPALSSSCSSSSPIGGGSLALLTEFPSVFPVHSQELFHLLVAFAEAAEENNFVLGVFLFNQIRSSANSQVGAVSKIAVLFANALSFKMFRIGPPSSWYCSTRLENQLYEECPYVKLAHFTVNQAILEAFAGKTRVHIIDFSIRQGTQWLALMQAFALRPGGPPKFRLTGIGPRVSSDFDHLQEVGWKLAQVAETLDIEFEYRGFVAQSLDDLDANMLELRPTESESIAVNSIFELHKLLGKPGAIDKVLSMVKQMKPEIFTIAEQEADTNDPIFLNRFINCLHHYLALFESLQGSTITQDERTSDLYFGLQIRDILAYEEWNRIERYEKLTGWRARLGSAGFEPTHTGSNALKEARTLLCLLAGDNSKGYTLEENNGCLMVGWNNLPLIATSAWRPGI
;
A
#
# COMPACT_ATOMS: atom_id res chain seq x y z
N MET A 1 -14.15 8.06 22.34
CA MET A 1 -14.02 7.21 21.13
C MET A 1 -13.95 5.70 21.40
N HIS A 2 -13.62 5.22 22.60
CA HIS A 2 -13.52 3.78 22.92
C HIS A 2 -14.78 2.93 22.61
N TRP A 3 -15.98 3.47 22.81
CA TRP A 3 -17.25 2.75 22.57
C TRP A 3 -17.70 2.72 21.11
N VAL A 4 -17.15 3.60 20.26
CA VAL A 4 -17.58 3.80 18.87
C VAL A 4 -17.10 2.65 17.98
N PHE A 5 -15.87 2.17 18.20
CA PHE A 5 -15.32 1.01 17.47
C PHE A 5 -15.98 -0.32 17.85
N GLN A 6 -16.67 -0.41 18.98
CA GLN A 6 -17.37 -1.64 19.38
C GLN A 6 -18.67 -1.87 18.60
N GLN A 7 -19.39 -0.81 18.23
CA GLN A 7 -20.67 -0.95 17.50
C GLN A 7 -20.50 -1.24 16.00
N SER A 8 -19.38 -0.85 15.39
CA SER A 8 -19.13 -1.15 13.97
C SER A 8 -18.87 -2.65 13.70
N LEU A 9 -18.61 -3.45 14.74
CA LEU A 9 -18.30 -4.88 14.62
C LEU A 9 -19.55 -5.79 14.67
N SER A 10 -20.76 -5.25 14.89
CA SER A 10 -21.94 -6.06 15.23
C SER A 10 -23.21 -5.77 14.42
N ALA A 11 -23.14 -5.08 13.28
CA ALA A 11 -24.34 -4.71 12.53
C ALA A 11 -24.76 -5.81 11.53
N ASP A 12 -25.77 -6.61 11.91
CA ASP A 12 -26.52 -7.51 11.03
C ASP A 12 -27.37 -6.70 10.03
N ASN A 13 -27.16 -6.97 8.73
CA ASN A 13 -27.86 -6.29 7.62
C ASN A 13 -29.27 -6.85 7.43
N SER A 14 -30.29 -6.10 7.79
CA SER A 14 -31.65 -6.36 7.31
C SER A 14 -32.55 -5.14 7.33
N TYR A 15 -32.47 -4.22 6.36
CA TYR A 15 -33.54 -3.22 6.18
C TYR A 15 -33.80 -2.82 4.73
N GLY A 16 -35.09 -2.66 4.42
CA GLY A 16 -35.63 -2.15 3.17
C GLY A 16 -35.74 -0.62 3.12
N ALA A 17 -36.05 -0.12 1.91
CA ALA A 17 -36.24 1.29 1.53
C ALA A 17 -37.51 1.93 2.19
N PRO A 18 -37.71 3.29 2.26
CA PRO A 18 -37.25 4.32 1.30
C PRO A 18 -36.99 5.79 1.79
N SER A 19 -36.56 6.63 0.82
CA SER A 19 -36.81 8.07 0.55
C SER A 19 -36.31 9.20 1.48
N SER A 20 -35.16 9.79 1.14
CA SER A 20 -34.95 11.25 0.96
C SER A 20 -33.62 11.52 0.19
N ALA A 21 -33.43 12.72 -0.36
CA ALA A 21 -32.47 13.01 -1.43
C ALA A 21 -30.98 12.98 -1.01
N THR A 22 -30.37 11.80 -1.07
CA THR A 22 -28.91 11.61 -1.12
C THR A 22 -28.47 11.65 -2.58
N THR A 23 -27.53 12.54 -2.94
CA THR A 23 -26.95 12.55 -4.30
C THR A 23 -25.66 11.74 -4.31
N VAL A 24 -25.72 10.53 -4.86
CA VAL A 24 -24.55 9.74 -5.24
C VAL A 24 -24.35 9.96 -6.75
N SER A 25 -23.24 10.55 -7.16
CA SER A 25 -22.94 10.81 -8.58
C SER A 25 -21.73 9.99 -9.05
N SER A 26 -21.79 9.50 -10.29
CA SER A 26 -20.66 8.92 -11.02
C SER A 26 -20.37 9.79 -12.24
N SER A 27 -19.08 10.06 -12.50
CA SER A 27 -18.63 10.83 -13.67
C SER A 27 -17.71 9.95 -14.52
N PHE A 28 -18.04 9.79 -15.81
CA PHE A 28 -17.19 9.12 -16.79
C PHE A 28 -16.64 10.17 -17.77
N PRO A 29 -15.32 10.19 -18.09
CA PRO A 29 -14.85 10.89 -19.28
C PRO A 29 -15.15 10.05 -20.52
N ASP A 30 -16.01 10.57 -21.41
CA ASP A 30 -16.31 9.97 -22.71
C ASP A 30 -15.10 10.00 -23.63
N TYR A 31 -14.54 8.84 -23.94
CA TYR A 31 -13.63 8.66 -25.08
C TYR A 31 -14.41 8.03 -26.23
N THR A 32 -14.86 8.84 -27.17
CA THR A 32 -15.42 8.39 -28.45
C THR A 32 -14.27 8.04 -29.41
N GLN A 33 -14.00 6.75 -29.60
CA GLN A 33 -13.17 6.25 -30.70
C GLN A 33 -14.01 6.22 -31.99
N HIS A 34 -13.66 7.07 -32.96
CA HIS A 34 -14.10 6.91 -34.34
C HIS A 34 -13.28 5.80 -35.02
N ASN A 35 -13.88 4.63 -35.15
CA ASN A 35 -13.45 3.61 -36.11
C ASN A 35 -14.09 3.94 -37.47
N GLN A 36 -13.26 4.36 -38.44
CA GLN A 36 -13.56 4.18 -39.86
C GLN A 36 -12.56 3.19 -40.44
N ALA A 37 -13.09 2.04 -40.84
CA ALA A 37 -12.43 1.10 -41.71
C ALA A 37 -12.57 1.61 -43.14
N ASP A 38 -11.47 1.64 -43.88
CA ASP A 38 -11.51 1.54 -45.34
C ASP A 38 -10.33 0.71 -45.82
N SER A 39 -10.66 -0.31 -46.60
CA SER A 39 -9.75 -1.19 -47.31
C SER A 39 -9.73 -0.79 -48.78
N SER A 40 -8.54 -0.65 -49.37
CA SER A 40 -8.28 -1.06 -50.76
C SER A 40 -6.80 -0.96 -51.13
N SER A 41 -6.43 -1.90 -51.98
CA SER A 41 -5.13 -2.21 -52.55
C SER A 41 -4.60 -1.18 -53.55
N SER A 42 -3.28 -1.09 -53.69
CA SER A 42 -2.50 -1.43 -54.89
C SER A 42 -1.09 -0.82 -54.80
N GLY A 43 -0.10 -1.58 -55.29
CA GLY A 43 1.31 -1.25 -55.11
C GLY A 43 1.84 -0.25 -56.11
N GLU A 44 3.05 0.24 -55.84
CA GLU A 44 4.09 0.41 -56.86
C GLU A 44 5.45 0.64 -56.20
N SER A 45 6.45 -0.02 -56.79
CA SER A 45 7.86 0.08 -56.46
C SER A 45 8.46 1.38 -56.98
N HIS A 46 9.22 2.12 -56.19
CA HIS A 46 10.31 2.93 -56.72
C HIS A 46 11.48 3.07 -55.73
N ARG A 47 12.67 2.86 -56.30
CA ARG A 47 14.01 2.84 -55.71
C ARG A 47 14.73 4.11 -56.14
N PHE A 48 15.27 4.92 -55.21
CA PHE A 48 16.41 5.85 -55.41
C PHE A 48 16.99 6.17 -54.02
N LYS A 49 18.17 5.63 -53.65
CA LYS A 49 19.53 6.21 -53.75
C LYS A 49 19.80 7.47 -52.89
N THR A 50 20.45 7.22 -51.75
CA THR A 50 21.68 7.84 -51.20
C THR A 50 21.95 9.34 -51.40
N SER A 51 22.18 10.04 -50.29
CA SER A 51 23.31 10.98 -50.18
C SER A 51 23.83 11.06 -48.74
N ASN A 52 25.16 11.10 -48.63
CA ASN A 52 25.99 11.11 -47.42
C ASN A 52 25.96 12.47 -46.71
N ALA A 53 26.22 12.45 -45.39
CA ALA A 53 26.91 13.52 -44.69
C ALA A 53 27.83 12.93 -43.62
N ASP A 54 29.05 13.45 -43.60
CA ASP A 54 30.27 12.93 -42.99
C ASP A 54 30.48 13.26 -41.49
N HIS A 55 31.41 12.49 -40.90
CA HIS A 55 32.33 12.77 -39.78
C HIS A 55 31.96 12.28 -38.35
N PRO A 56 32.96 12.02 -37.48
CA PRO A 56 34.08 11.08 -37.64
C PRO A 56 34.26 10.16 -36.41
N SER A 57 34.84 8.97 -36.61
CA SER A 57 35.33 8.12 -35.51
C SER A 57 36.67 8.61 -34.95
N PRO A 58 36.96 8.33 -33.67
CA PRO A 58 38.33 8.02 -33.30
C PRO A 58 38.49 6.69 -32.54
N ALA A 59 39.43 5.91 -33.07
CA ALA A 59 40.43 5.05 -32.41
C ALA A 59 40.07 4.25 -31.14
N LEU A 60 40.18 2.93 -31.32
CA LEU A 60 40.54 1.96 -30.30
C LEU A 60 41.84 2.34 -29.58
N SER A 61 41.79 2.40 -28.25
CA SER A 61 42.96 2.18 -27.40
C SER A 61 42.55 1.32 -26.20
N SER A 62 43.01 0.07 -26.24
CA SER A 62 43.06 -0.87 -25.13
C SER A 62 43.95 -0.34 -24.00
N SER A 63 43.46 -0.32 -22.75
CA SER A 63 44.28 -0.40 -21.53
C SER A 63 43.43 -0.71 -20.30
N CYS A 64 43.70 -1.89 -19.74
CA CYS A 64 43.79 -2.21 -18.31
C CYS A 64 42.54 -2.13 -17.42
N SER A 65 42.05 -3.34 -17.12
CA SER A 65 41.16 -3.74 -16.04
C SER A 65 41.56 -3.16 -14.68
N SER A 66 40.63 -2.50 -14.02
CA SER A 66 40.60 -2.36 -12.56
C SER A 66 39.33 -3.02 -12.04
N SER A 67 39.50 -4.22 -11.48
CA SER A 67 38.48 -4.96 -10.76
C SER A 67 38.09 -4.21 -9.49
N SER A 68 36.88 -3.64 -9.47
CA SER A 68 36.23 -3.23 -8.22
C SER A 68 35.70 -4.48 -7.50
N PRO A 69 35.85 -4.60 -6.18
CA PRO A 69 35.38 -5.78 -5.47
C PRO A 69 33.85 -5.72 -5.36
N ILE A 70 33.18 -6.51 -6.19
CA ILE A 70 31.79 -6.91 -5.97
C ILE A 70 31.86 -8.02 -4.90
N GLY A 71 31.33 -7.77 -3.69
CA GLY A 71 31.18 -8.86 -2.70
C GLY A 71 31.27 -8.47 -1.22
N GLY A 72 31.68 -7.25 -0.86
CA GLY A 72 31.86 -6.89 0.55
C GLY A 72 30.57 -6.67 1.34
N GLY A 73 29.52 -6.13 0.71
CA GLY A 73 28.27 -5.76 1.40
C GLY A 73 27.33 -6.93 1.71
N SER A 74 27.29 -7.93 0.83
CA SER A 74 26.38 -9.08 0.94
C SER A 74 26.75 -10.00 2.12
N LEU A 75 28.04 -10.24 2.36
CA LEU A 75 28.50 -11.07 3.48
C LEU A 75 28.26 -10.40 4.85
N ALA A 76 28.39 -9.07 4.92
CA ALA A 76 28.18 -8.32 6.16
C ALA A 76 26.71 -8.34 6.61
N LEU A 77 25.78 -8.26 5.65
CA LEU A 77 24.35 -8.42 5.89
C LEU A 77 24.04 -9.82 6.43
N LEU A 78 24.54 -10.88 5.79
CA LEU A 78 24.34 -12.25 6.25
C LEU A 78 24.89 -12.53 7.67
N THR A 79 25.88 -11.75 8.14
CA THR A 79 26.44 -11.88 9.50
C THR A 79 25.64 -11.15 10.60
N GLU A 80 24.85 -10.12 10.27
CA GLU A 80 23.98 -9.42 11.25
C GLU A 80 22.59 -10.04 11.39
N PHE A 81 22.15 -10.83 10.41
CA PHE A 81 20.82 -11.42 10.32
C PHE A 81 20.54 -12.80 10.96
N PRO A 82 21.49 -13.53 11.60
CA PRO A 82 21.18 -14.76 12.34
C PRO A 82 20.21 -14.60 13.52
N SER A 83 19.83 -13.36 13.89
CA SER A 83 18.97 -13.06 15.05
C SER A 83 17.47 -13.04 14.76
N VAL A 84 17.04 -13.10 13.48
CA VAL A 84 15.61 -13.04 13.13
C VAL A 84 14.98 -14.43 13.05
N PHE A 85 15.73 -15.44 12.60
CA PHE A 85 15.27 -16.83 12.70
C PHE A 85 15.62 -17.37 14.09
N PRO A 86 14.71 -18.13 14.73
CA PRO A 86 15.07 -18.94 15.88
C PRO A 86 16.29 -19.82 15.54
N VAL A 87 17.17 -20.06 16.50
CA VAL A 87 18.40 -20.85 16.29
C VAL A 87 18.12 -22.21 15.62
N HIS A 88 16.96 -22.81 15.93
CA HIS A 88 16.50 -24.08 15.36
C HIS A 88 16.04 -24.00 13.89
N SER A 89 15.96 -22.81 13.30
CA SER A 89 15.47 -22.55 11.96
C SER A 89 16.52 -21.86 11.07
N GLN A 90 17.76 -21.71 11.55
CA GLN A 90 18.88 -21.11 10.79
C GLN A 90 19.20 -21.89 9.51
N GLU A 91 19.09 -23.22 9.52
CA GLU A 91 19.26 -24.03 8.30
C GLU A 91 18.30 -23.62 7.19
N LEU A 92 17.03 -23.33 7.53
CA LEU A 92 16.03 -22.91 6.57
C LEU A 92 16.32 -21.52 6.01
N PHE A 93 16.82 -20.60 6.85
CA PHE A 93 17.31 -19.30 6.39
C PHE A 93 18.43 -19.46 5.37
N HIS A 94 19.44 -20.30 5.66
CA HIS A 94 20.53 -20.55 4.72
C HIS A 94 20.06 -21.17 3.41
N LEU A 95 19.11 -22.11 3.45
CA LEU A 95 18.51 -22.68 2.24
C LEU A 95 17.77 -21.62 1.41
N LEU A 96 17.03 -20.72 2.06
CA LEU A 96 16.31 -19.64 1.38
C LEU A 96 17.27 -18.63 0.74
N VAL A 97 18.36 -18.25 1.44
CA VAL A 97 19.42 -17.39 0.89
C VAL A 97 20.08 -18.05 -0.32
N ALA A 98 20.50 -19.31 -0.19
CA ALA A 98 21.10 -20.04 -1.31
C ALA A 98 20.14 -20.15 -2.51
N PHE A 99 18.83 -20.24 -2.26
CA PHE A 99 17.85 -20.28 -3.35
C PHE A 99 17.67 -18.91 -4.00
N ALA A 100 17.73 -17.83 -3.21
CA ALA A 100 17.72 -16.48 -3.74
C ALA A 100 18.93 -16.24 -4.68
N GLU A 101 20.12 -16.64 -4.26
CA GLU A 101 21.34 -16.57 -5.08
C GLU A 101 21.19 -17.41 -6.36
N ALA A 102 20.75 -18.67 -6.23
CA ALA A 102 20.53 -19.54 -7.39
C ALA A 102 19.48 -18.96 -8.37
N ALA A 103 18.43 -18.31 -7.86
CA ALA A 103 17.41 -17.66 -8.68
C ALA A 103 17.95 -16.41 -9.40
N GLU A 104 18.81 -15.63 -8.75
CA GLU A 104 19.49 -14.47 -9.35
C GLU A 104 20.47 -14.90 -10.46
N GLU A 105 21.22 -15.98 -10.21
CA GLU A 105 22.16 -16.56 -11.17
C GLU A 105 21.50 -17.38 -12.29
N ASN A 106 20.18 -17.59 -12.24
CA ASN A 106 19.43 -18.48 -13.13
C ASN A 106 19.97 -19.94 -13.10
N ASN A 107 20.45 -20.40 -11.95
CA ASN A 107 20.92 -21.78 -11.74
C ASN A 107 19.74 -22.72 -11.46
N PHE A 108 19.03 -23.13 -12.51
CA PHE A 108 17.82 -23.95 -12.42
C PHE A 108 18.03 -25.29 -11.72
N VAL A 109 19.18 -25.94 -11.91
CA VAL A 109 19.47 -27.25 -11.32
C VAL A 109 19.58 -27.13 -9.80
N LEU A 110 20.38 -26.16 -9.34
CA LEU A 110 20.49 -25.88 -7.91
C LEU A 110 19.17 -25.37 -7.34
N GLY A 111 18.46 -24.49 -8.06
CA GLY A 111 17.18 -23.94 -7.63
C GLY A 111 16.09 -25.00 -7.42
N VAL A 112 15.94 -25.96 -8.33
CA VAL A 112 14.98 -27.07 -8.17
C VAL A 112 15.35 -27.97 -6.98
N PHE A 113 16.65 -28.23 -6.77
CA PHE A 113 17.12 -28.97 -5.60
C PHE A 113 16.79 -28.24 -4.30
N LEU A 114 17.13 -26.94 -4.21
CA LEU A 114 16.89 -26.11 -3.04
C LEU A 114 15.40 -25.94 -2.75
N PHE A 115 14.56 -25.75 -3.77
CA PHE A 115 13.10 -25.68 -3.61
C PHE A 115 12.53 -26.93 -2.92
N ASN A 116 12.97 -28.12 -3.34
CA ASN A 116 12.51 -29.37 -2.73
C ASN A 116 13.02 -29.53 -1.29
N GLN A 117 14.27 -29.15 -1.01
CA GLN A 117 14.83 -29.16 0.34
C GLN A 117 14.08 -28.19 1.27
N ILE A 118 13.82 -26.96 0.82
CA ILE A 118 13.05 -25.96 1.58
C ILE A 118 11.66 -26.49 1.92
N ARG A 119 10.95 -27.07 0.94
CA ARG A 119 9.61 -27.65 1.18
C ARG A 119 9.64 -28.80 2.17
N SER A 120 10.63 -29.69 2.07
CA SER A 120 10.80 -30.78 3.03
C SER A 120 11.05 -30.25 4.44
N SER A 121 11.99 -29.31 4.59
CA SER A 121 12.35 -28.71 5.88
C SER A 121 11.23 -27.86 6.48
N ALA A 122 10.45 -27.16 5.65
CA ALA A 122 9.31 -26.35 6.08
C ALA A 122 8.20 -27.20 6.73
N ASN A 123 8.03 -28.46 6.32
CA ASN A 123 7.07 -29.39 6.95
C ASN A 123 7.43 -29.74 8.39
N SER A 124 8.71 -29.60 8.77
CA SER A 124 9.19 -29.83 10.14
C SER A 124 9.16 -28.57 11.00
N GLN A 125 8.79 -27.42 10.44
CA GLN A 125 8.64 -26.15 11.16
C GLN A 125 7.17 -25.91 11.50
N VAL A 126 6.92 -25.09 12.53
CA VAL A 126 5.57 -24.68 12.93
C VAL A 126 5.47 -23.16 12.87
N GLY A 127 4.27 -22.63 12.66
CA GLY A 127 4.01 -21.18 12.73
C GLY A 127 4.49 -20.39 11.50
N ALA A 128 4.94 -19.15 11.71
CA ALA A 128 5.33 -18.22 10.64
C ALA A 128 6.52 -18.72 9.83
N VAL A 129 7.50 -19.35 10.47
CA VAL A 129 8.72 -19.83 9.80
C VAL A 129 8.39 -20.79 8.66
N SER A 130 7.49 -21.74 8.89
CA SER A 130 7.03 -22.69 7.86
C SER A 130 6.34 -21.96 6.70
N LYS A 131 5.41 -21.04 7.01
CA LYS A 131 4.65 -20.26 6.02
C LYS A 131 5.57 -19.40 5.16
N ILE A 132 6.46 -18.64 5.80
CA ILE A 132 7.44 -17.76 5.14
C ILE A 132 8.33 -18.56 4.20
N ALA A 133 8.85 -19.70 4.65
CA ALA A 133 9.69 -20.53 3.79
C ALA A 133 8.96 -21.00 2.52
N VAL A 134 7.69 -21.42 2.63
CA VAL A 134 6.88 -21.82 1.47
C VAL A 134 6.58 -20.63 0.56
N LEU A 135 6.18 -19.48 1.10
CA LEU A 135 5.86 -18.28 0.32
C LEU A 135 7.08 -17.75 -0.43
N PHE A 136 8.24 -17.69 0.23
CA PHE A 136 9.49 -17.25 -0.39
C PHE A 136 9.98 -18.24 -1.45
N ALA A 137 9.93 -19.55 -1.18
CA ALA A 137 10.28 -20.55 -2.18
C ALA A 137 9.39 -20.46 -3.43
N ASN A 138 8.09 -20.21 -3.25
CA ASN A 138 7.18 -19.98 -4.37
C ASN A 138 7.55 -18.70 -5.13
N ALA A 139 7.76 -17.57 -4.45
CA ALA A 139 8.15 -16.31 -5.09
C ALA A 139 9.47 -16.43 -5.88
N LEU A 140 10.49 -17.08 -5.31
CA LEU A 140 11.77 -17.33 -5.97
C LEU A 140 11.62 -18.24 -7.20
N SER A 141 10.71 -19.22 -7.17
CA SER A 141 10.40 -20.03 -8.34
C SER A 141 9.82 -19.18 -9.48
N PHE A 142 8.92 -18.23 -9.17
CA PHE A 142 8.38 -17.30 -10.16
C PHE A 142 9.48 -16.42 -10.76
N LYS A 143 10.42 -15.94 -9.94
CA LYS A 143 11.61 -15.21 -10.41
C LYS A 143 12.42 -16.05 -11.39
N MET A 144 12.79 -17.26 -10.96
CA MET A 144 13.64 -18.17 -11.72
C MET A 144 13.03 -18.54 -13.08
N PHE A 145 11.73 -18.81 -13.13
CA PHE A 145 11.01 -19.14 -14.36
C PHE A 145 10.47 -17.92 -15.12
N ARG A 146 10.72 -16.70 -14.65
CA ARG A 146 10.27 -15.43 -15.24
C ARG A 146 8.76 -15.41 -15.51
N ILE A 147 8.00 -15.97 -14.58
CA ILE A 147 6.54 -15.98 -14.65
C ILE A 147 6.06 -14.58 -14.26
N GLY A 148 5.52 -13.82 -15.22
CA GLY A 148 5.02 -12.46 -14.99
C GLY A 148 3.76 -12.39 -14.11
N PRO A 149 3.31 -11.18 -13.76
CA PRO A 149 2.09 -11.00 -12.99
C PRO A 149 0.87 -11.55 -13.76
N PRO A 150 -0.04 -12.29 -13.10
CA PRO A 150 -1.32 -12.65 -13.69
C PRO A 150 -2.13 -11.39 -14.04
N SER A 151 -2.93 -11.46 -15.10
CA SER A 151 -3.75 -10.34 -15.60
C SER A 151 -4.83 -9.85 -14.62
N SER A 152 -5.09 -10.58 -13.53
CA SER A 152 -6.11 -10.28 -12.53
C SER A 152 -5.53 -10.21 -11.11
N TRP A 153 -4.45 -9.44 -10.91
CA TRP A 153 -3.84 -9.22 -9.58
C TRP A 153 -4.77 -8.54 -8.55
N TYR A 154 -6.01 -8.21 -8.93
CA TYR A 154 -6.96 -7.61 -8.01
C TYR A 154 -7.27 -8.57 -6.85
N CYS A 155 -6.79 -8.18 -5.67
CA CYS A 155 -7.25 -8.74 -4.42
C CYS A 155 -8.77 -8.57 -4.36
N SER A 156 -9.52 -9.67 -4.26
CA SER A 156 -10.98 -9.56 -4.19
C SER A 156 -11.39 -8.77 -2.94
N THR A 157 -12.50 -8.05 -3.02
CA THR A 157 -13.11 -7.32 -1.88
C THR A 157 -13.27 -8.21 -0.64
N ARG A 158 -13.55 -9.50 -0.84
CA ARG A 158 -13.63 -10.51 0.22
C ARG A 158 -12.30 -10.71 0.96
N LEU A 159 -11.19 -10.76 0.22
CA LEU A 159 -9.87 -10.95 0.80
C LEU A 159 -9.46 -9.74 1.64
N GLU A 160 -9.73 -8.53 1.15
CA GLU A 160 -9.45 -7.29 1.89
C GLU A 160 -10.25 -7.20 3.20
N ASN A 161 -11.53 -7.60 3.17
CA ASN A 161 -12.39 -7.64 4.37
C ASN A 161 -11.85 -8.61 5.42
N GLN A 162 -11.46 -9.82 5.01
CA GLN A 162 -10.90 -10.81 5.93
C GLN A 162 -9.55 -10.34 6.49
N LEU A 163 -8.70 -9.74 5.67
CA LEU A 163 -7.44 -9.16 6.14
C LEU A 163 -7.66 -8.06 7.17
N TYR A 164 -8.66 -7.20 6.97
CA TYR A 164 -9.01 -6.15 7.91
C TYR A 164 -9.43 -6.72 9.28
N GLU A 165 -10.07 -7.90 9.29
CA GLU A 165 -10.41 -8.61 10.53
C GLU A 165 -9.23 -9.35 11.16
N GLU A 166 -8.40 -10.01 10.35
CA GLU A 166 -7.23 -10.79 10.82
C GLU A 166 -6.10 -9.91 11.39
N CYS A 167 -5.97 -8.68 10.90
CA CYS A 167 -4.76 -7.89 11.05
C CYS A 167 -5.00 -6.52 11.71
N PRO A 168 -4.39 -6.21 12.87
CA PRO A 168 -4.66 -4.96 13.59
C PRO A 168 -4.02 -3.74 12.92
N TYR A 169 -3.06 -3.95 12.04
CA TYR A 169 -2.25 -2.91 11.41
C TYR A 169 -3.07 -1.87 10.63
N VAL A 170 -3.99 -2.32 9.77
CA VAL A 170 -4.82 -1.40 8.97
C VAL A 170 -5.80 -0.64 9.87
N LYS A 171 -6.37 -1.31 10.88
CA LYS A 171 -7.25 -0.69 11.89
C LYS A 171 -6.53 0.39 12.69
N LEU A 172 -5.28 0.15 13.09
CA LEU A 172 -4.45 1.11 13.82
C LEU A 172 -4.05 2.31 12.95
N ALA A 173 -3.71 2.07 11.68
CA ALA A 173 -3.44 3.14 10.72
C ALA A 173 -4.70 4.02 10.51
N HIS A 174 -5.85 3.41 10.23
CA HIS A 174 -7.14 4.10 10.11
C HIS A 174 -7.45 4.95 11.36
N PHE A 175 -7.30 4.36 12.55
CA PHE A 175 -7.53 5.06 13.81
C PHE A 175 -6.64 6.29 13.94
N THR A 176 -5.34 6.12 13.73
CA THR A 176 -4.33 7.18 13.91
C THR A 176 -4.52 8.32 12.91
N VAL A 177 -4.79 7.97 11.65
CA VAL A 177 -5.12 8.94 10.61
C VAL A 177 -6.39 9.71 10.97
N ASN A 178 -7.44 9.01 11.40
CA ASN A 178 -8.70 9.65 11.78
C ASN A 178 -8.52 10.60 12.96
N GLN A 179 -7.65 10.28 13.94
CA GLN A 179 -7.29 11.22 15.00
C GLN A 179 -6.68 12.52 14.45
N ALA A 180 -5.71 12.38 13.55
CA ALA A 180 -5.05 13.53 12.94
C ALA A 180 -6.02 14.40 12.14
N ILE A 181 -6.93 13.76 11.36
CA ILE A 181 -7.98 14.46 10.60
C ILE A 181 -8.97 15.17 11.53
N LEU A 182 -9.41 14.52 12.61
CA LEU A 182 -10.33 15.11 13.59
C LEU A 182 -9.74 16.36 14.24
N GLU A 183 -8.46 16.31 14.62
CA GLU A 183 -7.76 17.47 15.17
C GLU A 183 -7.61 18.59 14.13
N ALA A 184 -7.21 18.27 12.89
CA ALA A 184 -7.07 19.25 11.81
C ALA A 184 -8.41 19.92 11.43
N PHE A 185 -9.52 19.20 11.55
CA PHE A 185 -10.86 19.71 11.27
C PHE A 185 -11.57 20.34 12.47
N ALA A 186 -10.89 20.50 13.61
CA ALA A 186 -11.45 21.18 14.77
C ALA A 186 -11.94 22.60 14.39
N GLY A 187 -13.16 22.95 14.80
CA GLY A 187 -13.81 24.22 14.48
C GLY A 187 -14.34 24.38 13.04
N LYS A 188 -13.96 23.51 12.09
CA LYS A 188 -14.45 23.58 10.69
C LYS A 188 -15.88 23.07 10.56
N THR A 189 -16.71 23.73 9.74
CA THR A 189 -18.15 23.40 9.56
C THR A 189 -18.45 22.66 8.26
N ARG A 190 -17.54 22.72 7.28
CA ARG A 190 -17.63 22.04 5.99
C ARG A 190 -16.28 21.41 5.69
N VAL A 191 -16.25 20.10 5.53
CA VAL A 191 -15.02 19.33 5.38
C VAL A 191 -15.12 18.40 4.18
N HIS A 192 -14.01 18.23 3.47
CA HIS A 192 -13.88 17.32 2.33
C HIS A 192 -12.67 16.42 2.53
N ILE A 193 -12.89 15.11 2.43
CA ILE A 193 -11.81 14.13 2.46
C ILE A 193 -11.66 13.54 1.06
N ILE A 194 -10.42 13.51 0.58
CA ILE A 194 -10.03 12.83 -0.65
C ILE A 194 -9.23 11.60 -0.22
N ASP A 195 -9.82 10.42 -0.40
CA ASP A 195 -9.21 9.14 -0.07
C ASP A 195 -8.65 8.48 -1.32
N PHE A 196 -7.33 8.29 -1.36
CA PHE A 196 -6.64 7.67 -2.48
C PHE A 196 -6.93 6.17 -2.62
N SER A 197 -7.55 5.53 -1.62
CA SER A 197 -7.91 4.11 -1.67
C SER A 197 -9.14 3.83 -0.83
N ILE A 198 -10.32 4.08 -1.39
CA ILE A 198 -11.59 3.99 -0.64
C ILE A 198 -11.88 2.58 -0.14
N ARG A 199 -11.37 1.55 -0.84
CA ARG A 199 -11.61 0.13 -0.55
C ARG A 199 -13.06 -0.10 -0.18
N GLN A 200 -13.36 -0.49 1.06
CA GLN A 200 -14.71 -0.78 1.56
C GLN A 200 -15.35 0.37 2.36
N GLY A 201 -14.67 1.51 2.49
CA GLY A 201 -15.14 2.67 3.23
C GLY A 201 -15.11 2.55 4.76
N THR A 202 -14.61 1.43 5.31
CA THR A 202 -14.64 1.13 6.75
C THR A 202 -13.96 2.18 7.63
N GLN A 203 -12.90 2.83 7.13
CA GLN A 203 -12.24 3.94 7.84
C GLN A 203 -13.22 5.08 8.15
N TRP A 204 -14.08 5.39 7.19
CA TRP A 204 -14.95 6.56 7.22
C TRP A 204 -16.20 6.33 8.07
N LEU A 205 -16.62 5.08 8.26
CA LEU A 205 -17.65 4.73 9.24
C LEU A 205 -17.27 5.20 10.64
N ALA A 206 -16.06 4.85 11.08
CA ALA A 206 -15.55 5.25 12.41
C ALA A 206 -15.39 6.78 12.51
N LEU A 207 -15.00 7.45 11.42
CA LEU A 207 -14.86 8.91 11.40
C LEU A 207 -16.22 9.62 11.48
N MET A 208 -17.24 9.15 10.74
CA MET A 208 -18.59 9.70 10.80
C MET A 208 -19.15 9.63 12.23
N GLN A 209 -18.97 8.50 12.90
CA GLN A 209 -19.38 8.37 14.30
C GLN A 209 -18.63 9.36 15.22
N ALA A 210 -17.33 9.61 14.97
CA ALA A 210 -16.58 10.62 15.71
C ALA A 210 -17.06 12.05 15.40
N PHE A 211 -17.43 12.36 14.15
CA PHE A 211 -18.03 13.63 13.77
C PHE A 211 -19.39 13.88 14.44
N ALA A 212 -20.25 12.87 14.52
CA ALA A 212 -21.55 12.98 15.19
C ALA A 212 -21.42 13.34 16.68
N LEU A 213 -20.31 12.91 17.33
CA LEU A 213 -20.03 13.19 18.75
C LEU A 213 -19.27 14.50 18.98
N ARG A 214 -18.95 15.26 17.93
CA ARG A 214 -18.17 16.48 18.03
C ARG A 214 -18.94 17.57 18.79
N PRO A 215 -18.29 18.36 19.65
CA PRO A 215 -18.90 19.54 20.25
C PRO A 215 -19.38 20.52 19.17
N GLY A 216 -20.66 20.89 19.23
CA GLY A 216 -21.31 21.75 18.21
C GLY A 216 -21.96 20.99 17.06
N GLY A 217 -21.95 19.65 17.07
CA GLY A 217 -22.56 18.80 16.06
C GLY A 217 -21.61 18.42 14.91
N PRO A 218 -22.05 17.51 14.02
CA PRO A 218 -21.26 17.08 12.87
C PRO A 218 -21.09 18.22 11.84
N PRO A 219 -19.95 18.28 11.13
CA PRO A 219 -19.80 19.17 9.99
C PRO A 219 -20.58 18.63 8.77
N LYS A 220 -20.79 19.48 7.76
CA LYS A 220 -21.12 18.98 6.42
C LYS A 220 -19.92 18.20 5.90
N PHE A 221 -20.12 16.95 5.52
CA PHE A 221 -19.04 16.04 5.19
C PHE A 221 -19.12 15.62 3.73
N ARG A 222 -18.09 15.95 2.96
CA ARG A 222 -17.88 15.46 1.59
C ARG A 222 -16.77 14.41 1.58
N LEU A 223 -16.95 13.33 0.85
CA LEU A 223 -15.95 12.28 0.66
C LEU A 223 -15.78 11.96 -0.82
N THR A 224 -14.55 12.05 -1.32
CA THR A 224 -14.15 11.53 -2.63
C THR A 224 -13.32 10.28 -2.43
N GLY A 225 -13.86 9.14 -2.85
CA GLY A 225 -13.18 7.85 -2.76
C GLY A 225 -12.61 7.42 -4.10
N ILE A 226 -11.29 7.22 -4.18
CA ILE A 226 -10.61 6.76 -5.38
C ILE A 226 -10.40 5.24 -5.32
N GLY A 227 -10.60 4.56 -6.45
CA GLY A 227 -10.29 3.14 -6.59
C GLY A 227 -10.31 2.65 -8.05
N PRO A 228 -9.81 1.44 -8.30
CA PRO A 228 -9.78 0.88 -9.64
C PRO A 228 -11.18 0.48 -10.13
N ARG A 229 -11.34 0.40 -11.45
CA ARG A 229 -12.51 -0.25 -12.06
C ARG A 229 -12.44 -1.74 -11.80
N VAL A 230 -13.40 -2.30 -11.08
CA VAL A 230 -13.59 -3.75 -10.99
C VAL A 230 -14.42 -4.18 -12.19
N SER A 231 -14.00 -5.21 -12.91
CA SER A 231 -14.59 -5.67 -14.18
C SER A 231 -15.96 -6.35 -14.06
N SER A 232 -16.69 -6.14 -12.96
CA SER A 232 -18.05 -6.65 -12.77
C SER A 232 -19.09 -5.63 -13.22
N ASP A 233 -20.29 -6.09 -13.62
CA ASP A 233 -21.46 -5.25 -13.91
C ASP A 233 -21.92 -4.35 -12.74
N PHE A 234 -21.28 -4.49 -11.57
CA PHE A 234 -21.52 -3.73 -10.35
C PHE A 234 -20.41 -2.70 -10.11
N ASP A 235 -20.81 -1.43 -9.92
CA ASP A 235 -19.92 -0.35 -9.53
C ASP A 235 -19.65 -0.39 -8.02
N HIS A 236 -18.55 -1.05 -7.64
CA HIS A 236 -18.09 -1.16 -6.25
C HIS A 236 -17.97 0.21 -5.55
N LEU A 237 -17.52 1.26 -6.26
CA LEU A 237 -17.39 2.60 -5.69
C LEU A 237 -18.75 3.18 -5.33
N GLN A 238 -19.77 2.91 -6.15
CA GLN A 238 -21.15 3.32 -5.89
C GLN A 238 -21.75 2.57 -4.68
N GLU A 239 -21.48 1.27 -4.56
CA GLU A 239 -21.95 0.46 -3.42
C GLU A 239 -21.40 1.00 -2.09
N VAL A 240 -20.09 1.30 -2.04
CA VAL A 240 -19.47 1.91 -0.86
C VAL A 240 -20.11 3.25 -0.54
N GLY A 241 -20.32 4.10 -1.55
CA GLY A 241 -21.00 5.39 -1.39
C GLY A 241 -22.40 5.26 -0.79
N TRP A 242 -23.18 4.29 -1.26
CA TRP A 242 -24.53 4.04 -0.76
C TRP A 242 -24.53 3.57 0.71
N LYS A 243 -23.64 2.65 1.08
CA LYS A 243 -23.49 2.18 2.47
C LYS A 243 -23.09 3.34 3.40
N LEU A 244 -22.14 4.17 2.99
CA LEU A 244 -21.72 5.33 3.78
C LEU A 244 -22.84 6.36 3.94
N ALA A 245 -23.66 6.57 2.90
CA ALA A 245 -24.78 7.49 2.98
C ALA A 245 -25.87 7.04 3.98
N GLN A 246 -26.18 5.74 4.03
CA GLN A 246 -27.14 5.21 5.02
C GLN A 246 -26.67 5.46 6.46
N VAL A 247 -25.37 5.30 6.70
CA VAL A 247 -24.78 5.56 8.02
C VAL A 247 -24.79 7.05 8.33
N ALA A 248 -24.47 7.90 7.36
CA ALA A 248 -24.55 9.35 7.53
C ALA A 248 -25.97 9.83 7.85
N GLU A 249 -26.99 9.27 7.18
CA GLU A 249 -28.41 9.56 7.47
C GLU A 249 -28.78 9.14 8.89
N THR A 250 -28.34 7.96 9.33
CA THR A 250 -28.58 7.47 10.71
C THR A 250 -27.92 8.35 11.77
N LEU A 251 -26.81 9.01 11.42
CA LEU A 251 -26.03 9.87 12.32
C LEU A 251 -26.36 11.37 12.17
N ASP A 252 -27.37 11.72 11.37
CA ASP A 252 -27.76 13.11 11.06
C ASP A 252 -26.60 13.96 10.53
N ILE A 253 -25.80 13.38 9.62
CA ILE A 253 -24.67 14.05 8.97
C ILE A 253 -25.07 14.43 7.54
N GLU A 254 -25.00 15.72 7.21
CA GLU A 254 -25.14 16.17 5.82
C GLU A 254 -23.94 15.66 5.01
N PHE A 255 -24.18 14.64 4.18
CA PHE A 255 -23.13 13.87 3.52
C PHE A 255 -23.23 13.90 1.99
N GLU A 256 -22.07 14.05 1.35
CA GLU A 256 -21.91 14.00 -0.10
C GLU A 256 -20.79 13.03 -0.45
N TYR A 257 -21.06 12.06 -1.34
CA TYR A 257 -20.07 11.08 -1.78
C TYR A 257 -19.85 11.14 -3.28
N ARG A 258 -18.57 11.01 -3.66
CA ARG A 258 -18.14 10.85 -5.06
C ARG A 258 -17.14 9.71 -5.19
N GLY A 259 -17.51 8.68 -5.94
CA GLY A 259 -16.59 7.63 -6.37
C GLY A 259 -15.80 8.11 -7.59
N PHE A 260 -14.47 8.00 -7.55
CA PHE A 260 -13.61 8.38 -8.67
C PHE A 260 -12.77 7.17 -9.13
N VAL A 261 -12.93 6.79 -10.40
CA VAL A 261 -12.17 5.68 -10.96
C VAL A 261 -10.78 6.16 -11.40
N ALA A 262 -9.74 5.50 -10.89
CA ALA A 262 -8.39 5.60 -11.45
C ALA A 262 -7.66 4.25 -11.29
N GLN A 263 -6.82 3.90 -12.27
CA GLN A 263 -5.97 2.70 -12.18
C GLN A 263 -4.69 2.99 -11.38
N SER A 264 -4.14 4.19 -11.54
CA SER A 264 -3.05 4.71 -10.73
C SER A 264 -3.33 6.13 -10.29
N LEU A 265 -2.77 6.54 -9.14
CA LEU A 265 -2.92 7.90 -8.62
C LEU A 265 -2.26 8.94 -9.55
N ASP A 266 -1.25 8.56 -10.32
CA ASP A 266 -0.63 9.45 -11.29
C ASP A 266 -1.45 9.63 -12.57
N ASP A 267 -2.60 8.97 -12.72
CA ASP A 267 -3.60 9.28 -13.76
C ASP A 267 -4.47 10.50 -13.38
N LEU A 268 -4.43 10.91 -12.11
CA LEU A 268 -5.27 11.97 -11.56
C LEU A 268 -4.69 13.37 -11.84
N ASP A 269 -5.60 14.34 -11.88
CA ASP A 269 -5.31 15.77 -11.78
C ASP A 269 -6.28 16.41 -10.76
N ALA A 270 -5.82 17.44 -10.05
CA ALA A 270 -6.60 18.11 -9.02
C ALA A 270 -7.89 18.74 -9.59
N ASN A 271 -7.88 19.16 -10.86
CA ASN A 271 -9.04 19.74 -11.53
C ASN A 271 -10.19 18.74 -11.71
N MET A 272 -9.91 17.43 -11.71
CA MET A 272 -10.92 16.38 -11.88
C MET A 272 -11.75 16.18 -10.61
N LEU A 273 -11.24 16.62 -9.45
CA LEU A 273 -11.81 16.33 -8.13
C LEU A 273 -12.88 17.33 -7.68
N GLU A 274 -13.23 18.31 -8.52
CA GLU A 274 -14.26 19.33 -8.23
C GLU A 274 -14.06 19.97 -6.85
N LEU A 275 -12.87 20.51 -6.65
CA LEU A 275 -12.50 21.17 -5.40
C LEU A 275 -13.29 22.47 -5.25
N ARG A 276 -13.80 22.70 -4.03
CA ARG A 276 -14.42 23.98 -3.67
C ARG A 276 -13.35 24.94 -3.14
N PRO A 277 -13.57 26.26 -3.20
CA PRO A 277 -12.64 27.23 -2.61
C PRO A 277 -12.35 26.91 -1.14
N THR A 278 -11.10 27.07 -0.71
CA THR A 278 -10.62 26.74 0.65
C THR A 278 -11.31 27.54 1.76
N GLU A 279 -11.86 28.71 1.41
CA GLU A 279 -12.67 29.55 2.30
C GLU A 279 -14.04 28.92 2.63
N SER A 280 -14.51 28.03 1.75
CA SER A 280 -15.83 27.39 1.84
C SER A 280 -15.78 25.95 2.36
N GLU A 281 -14.66 25.27 2.21
CA GLU A 281 -14.51 23.84 2.53
C GLU A 281 -13.05 23.53 2.87
N SER A 282 -12.81 22.89 4.01
CA SER A 282 -11.48 22.44 4.43
C SER A 282 -11.21 21.03 3.91
N ILE A 283 -10.06 20.84 3.24
CA ILE A 283 -9.70 19.58 2.59
C ILE A 283 -8.70 18.78 3.44
N ALA A 284 -8.90 17.47 3.53
CA ALA A 284 -7.87 16.52 3.95
C ALA A 284 -7.63 15.51 2.82
N VAL A 285 -6.37 15.15 2.61
CA VAL A 285 -6.00 14.06 1.69
C VAL A 285 -5.51 12.88 2.51
N ASN A 286 -5.97 11.67 2.18
CA ASN A 286 -5.61 10.44 2.86
C ASN A 286 -4.99 9.43 1.89
N SER A 287 -3.87 8.83 2.29
CA SER A 287 -3.20 7.76 1.55
C SER A 287 -2.76 6.64 2.49
N ILE A 288 -3.26 5.43 2.25
CA ILE A 288 -2.95 4.25 3.08
C ILE A 288 -2.51 3.10 2.17
N PHE A 289 -1.20 2.83 2.20
CA PHE A 289 -0.50 1.82 1.39
C PHE A 289 -0.68 2.02 -0.12
N GLU A 290 -0.47 3.25 -0.60
CA GLU A 290 -0.66 3.59 -2.02
C GLU A 290 0.53 4.33 -2.65
N LEU A 291 1.30 5.12 -1.88
CA LEU A 291 2.35 5.95 -2.48
C LEU A 291 3.53 5.11 -2.95
N HIS A 292 3.86 4.02 -2.24
CA HIS A 292 4.96 3.13 -2.63
C HIS A 292 4.78 2.56 -4.05
N LYS A 293 3.53 2.38 -4.49
CA LYS A 293 3.19 1.85 -5.82
C LYS A 293 3.64 2.76 -6.96
N LEU A 294 3.79 4.05 -6.69
CA LEU A 294 4.22 5.07 -7.66
C LEU A 294 5.73 5.03 -7.91
N LEU A 295 6.51 4.37 -7.05
CA LEU A 295 7.97 4.39 -7.13
C LEU A 295 8.53 3.57 -8.30
N GLY A 296 7.70 2.73 -8.94
CA GLY A 296 8.07 2.00 -10.16
C GLY A 296 8.07 2.83 -11.43
N LYS A 297 7.42 4.01 -11.41
CA LYS A 297 7.29 4.89 -12.58
C LYS A 297 7.99 6.23 -12.32
N PRO A 298 9.07 6.56 -13.06
CA PRO A 298 9.80 7.82 -12.89
C PRO A 298 8.86 9.04 -12.94
N GLY A 299 8.95 9.91 -11.95
CA GLY A 299 8.17 11.15 -11.84
C GLY A 299 6.71 10.99 -11.38
N ALA A 300 6.19 9.77 -11.23
CA ALA A 300 4.79 9.55 -10.82
C ALA A 300 4.52 10.07 -9.40
N ILE A 301 5.43 9.78 -8.45
CA ILE A 301 5.32 10.30 -7.09
C ILE A 301 5.38 11.83 -7.05
N ASP A 302 6.27 12.46 -7.82
CA ASP A 302 6.41 13.92 -7.86
C ASP A 302 5.16 14.58 -8.44
N LYS A 303 4.55 13.97 -9.46
CA LYS A 303 3.27 14.40 -10.03
C LYS A 303 2.16 14.35 -8.97
N VAL A 304 2.02 13.24 -8.25
CA VAL A 304 0.98 13.07 -7.23
C VAL A 304 1.19 14.04 -6.06
N LEU A 305 2.42 14.21 -5.57
CA LEU A 305 2.72 15.18 -4.51
C LEU A 305 2.44 16.62 -4.95
N SER A 306 2.76 16.96 -6.20
CA SER A 306 2.42 18.26 -6.80
C SER A 306 0.91 18.46 -6.88
N MET A 307 0.16 17.43 -7.29
CA MET A 307 -1.29 17.45 -7.32
C MET A 307 -1.87 17.70 -5.92
N VAL A 308 -1.41 16.96 -4.89
CA VAL A 308 -1.86 17.15 -3.49
C VAL A 308 -1.58 18.58 -3.02
N LYS A 309 -0.42 19.15 -3.36
CA LYS A 309 -0.09 20.54 -3.01
C LYS A 309 -1.03 21.55 -3.64
N GLN A 310 -1.47 21.32 -4.89
CA GLN A 310 -2.46 22.17 -5.57
C GLN A 310 -3.83 22.14 -4.88
N MET A 311 -4.18 21.04 -4.20
CA MET A 311 -5.42 20.94 -3.43
C MET A 311 -5.41 21.80 -2.16
N LYS A 312 -4.22 22.23 -1.70
CA LYS A 312 -4.01 23.01 -0.46
C LYS A 312 -4.73 22.41 0.76
N PRO A 313 -4.49 21.11 1.08
CA PRO A 313 -5.15 20.48 2.20
C PRO A 313 -4.71 21.09 3.55
N GLU A 314 -5.64 21.08 4.51
CA GLU A 314 -5.33 21.34 5.92
C GLU A 314 -4.38 20.26 6.47
N ILE A 315 -4.56 19.02 6.00
CA ILE A 315 -3.74 17.88 6.40
C ILE A 315 -3.65 16.84 5.27
N PHE A 316 -2.46 16.29 5.07
CA PHE A 316 -2.19 15.13 4.24
C PHE A 316 -1.69 13.98 5.12
N THR A 317 -2.48 12.92 5.24
CA THR A 317 -2.17 11.76 6.07
C THR A 317 -1.67 10.60 5.24
N ILE A 318 -0.61 9.96 5.71
CA ILE A 318 0.08 8.88 5.00
C ILE A 318 0.32 7.72 5.97
N ALA A 319 -0.09 6.51 5.59
CA ALA A 319 0.33 5.27 6.25
C ALA A 319 1.03 4.36 5.23
N GLU A 320 2.27 3.97 5.51
CA GLU A 320 3.11 3.17 4.63
C GLU A 320 3.85 2.07 5.41
N GLN A 321 4.24 1.01 4.71
CA GLN A 321 5.05 -0.07 5.26
C GLN A 321 6.45 0.43 5.61
N GLU A 322 6.94 0.08 6.80
CA GLU A 322 8.27 0.44 7.30
C GLU A 322 9.28 -0.65 6.94
N ALA A 323 9.65 -0.73 5.66
CA ALA A 323 10.65 -1.65 5.15
C ALA A 323 11.40 -1.06 3.96
N ASP A 324 12.59 -1.59 3.66
CA ASP A 324 13.42 -1.13 2.55
C ASP A 324 13.49 -2.21 1.45
N THR A 325 12.39 -2.38 0.72
CA THR A 325 12.28 -3.38 -0.35
C THR A 325 12.46 -2.76 -1.75
N ASN A 326 12.80 -1.47 -1.81
CA ASN A 326 13.11 -0.77 -3.05
C ASN A 326 14.62 -0.71 -3.38
N ASP A 327 15.47 -1.46 -2.65
CA ASP A 327 16.92 -1.55 -2.90
C ASP A 327 17.22 -2.07 -4.33
N PRO A 328 18.18 -1.49 -5.08
CA PRO A 328 18.56 -1.99 -6.40
C PRO A 328 19.18 -3.40 -6.39
N ILE A 329 19.83 -3.80 -5.30
CA ILE A 329 20.47 -5.11 -5.11
C ILE A 329 19.41 -6.14 -4.69
N PHE A 330 19.26 -7.20 -5.48
CA PHE A 330 18.22 -8.21 -5.25
C PHE A 330 18.34 -8.89 -3.88
N LEU A 331 19.55 -9.31 -3.50
CA LEU A 331 19.75 -9.99 -2.22
C LEU A 331 19.40 -9.10 -1.01
N ASN A 332 19.68 -7.79 -1.09
CA ASN A 332 19.25 -6.85 -0.06
C ASN A 332 17.72 -6.77 0.02
N ARG A 333 17.03 -6.65 -1.13
CA ARG A 333 15.56 -6.70 -1.19
C ARG A 333 15.03 -7.98 -0.57
N PHE A 334 15.63 -9.12 -0.92
CA PHE A 334 15.24 -10.43 -0.41
C PHE A 334 15.32 -10.48 1.12
N ILE A 335 16.44 -10.04 1.70
CA ILE A 335 16.61 -10.09 3.15
C ILE A 335 15.66 -9.10 3.85
N ASN A 336 15.53 -7.87 3.35
CA ASN A 336 14.63 -6.87 3.92
C ASN A 336 13.15 -7.33 3.84
N CYS A 337 12.76 -7.96 2.74
CA CYS A 337 11.44 -8.58 2.56
C CYS A 337 11.23 -9.71 3.58
N LEU A 338 12.23 -10.60 3.74
CA LEU A 338 12.17 -11.72 4.68
C LEU A 338 11.98 -11.23 6.11
N HIS A 339 12.71 -10.20 6.50
CA HIS A 339 12.62 -9.60 7.82
C HIS A 339 11.25 -9.00 8.11
N HIS A 340 10.75 -8.20 7.17
CA HIS A 340 9.46 -7.53 7.30
C HIS A 340 8.33 -8.56 7.43
N TYR A 341 8.24 -9.51 6.49
CA TYR A 341 7.15 -10.47 6.50
C TYR A 341 7.29 -11.51 7.61
N LEU A 342 8.49 -11.93 8.01
CA LEU A 342 8.62 -12.85 9.14
C LEU A 342 8.05 -12.23 10.42
N ALA A 343 8.43 -10.99 10.75
CA ALA A 343 7.89 -10.30 11.91
C ALA A 343 6.36 -10.06 11.79
N LEU A 344 5.88 -9.74 10.59
CA LEU A 344 4.45 -9.59 10.34
C LEU A 344 3.69 -10.90 10.56
N PHE A 345 4.18 -12.02 10.02
CA PHE A 345 3.52 -13.31 10.22
C PHE A 345 3.61 -13.79 11.67
N GLU A 346 4.71 -13.49 12.38
CA GLU A 346 4.82 -13.74 13.83
C GLU A 346 3.79 -12.97 14.64
N SER A 347 3.51 -11.71 14.31
CA SER A 347 2.51 -10.90 15.02
C SER A 347 1.07 -11.39 14.85
N LEU A 348 0.82 -12.15 13.78
CA LEU A 348 -0.46 -12.79 13.49
C LEU A 348 -0.57 -14.21 14.09
N GLN A 349 0.51 -14.78 14.64
CA GLN A 349 0.48 -16.08 15.32
C GLN A 349 -0.22 -15.93 16.68
N GLY A 350 -1.54 -16.08 16.68
CA GLY A 350 -2.37 -16.00 17.88
C GLY A 350 -3.78 -15.49 17.63
N SER A 351 -4.11 -15.06 16.41
CA SER A 351 -5.49 -14.79 16.04
C SER A 351 -6.31 -16.09 16.03
N THR A 352 -7.49 -16.05 16.65
CA THR A 352 -8.42 -17.18 16.86
C THR A 352 -9.06 -17.71 15.56
N ILE A 353 -8.64 -17.20 14.40
CA ILE A 353 -9.17 -17.57 13.09
C ILE A 353 -8.53 -18.89 12.67
N THR A 354 -9.38 -19.86 12.35
CA THR A 354 -9.03 -21.25 12.05
C THR A 354 -7.94 -21.35 10.98
N GLN A 355 -7.02 -22.30 11.16
CA GLN A 355 -5.78 -22.46 10.40
C GLN A 355 -5.98 -22.71 8.88
N ASP A 356 -7.18 -23.13 8.47
CA ASP A 356 -7.54 -23.45 7.08
C ASP A 356 -7.99 -22.23 6.23
N GLU A 357 -8.17 -21.05 6.83
CA GLU A 357 -8.72 -19.87 6.13
C GLU A 357 -7.88 -18.59 6.31
N ARG A 358 -6.54 -18.66 6.36
CA ARG A 358 -5.72 -17.44 6.49
C ARG A 358 -5.59 -16.72 5.16
N THR A 359 -6.51 -15.80 4.90
CA THR A 359 -6.48 -14.88 3.76
C THR A 359 -5.21 -14.01 3.76
N SER A 360 -4.66 -13.73 4.95
CA SER A 360 -3.34 -13.11 5.10
C SER A 360 -2.22 -13.83 4.33
N ASP A 361 -2.20 -15.17 4.30
CA ASP A 361 -1.17 -15.94 3.59
C ASP A 361 -1.19 -15.63 2.08
N LEU A 362 -2.39 -15.58 1.48
CA LEU A 362 -2.57 -15.25 0.06
C LEU A 362 -2.23 -13.78 -0.21
N TYR A 363 -2.73 -12.87 0.62
CA TYR A 363 -2.52 -11.43 0.46
C TYR A 363 -1.04 -11.06 0.54
N PHE A 364 -0.36 -11.44 1.62
CA PHE A 364 1.06 -11.16 1.77
C PHE A 364 1.92 -12.01 0.83
N GLY A 365 1.48 -13.22 0.47
CA GLY A 365 2.14 -14.03 -0.55
C GLY A 365 2.14 -13.40 -1.94
N LEU A 366 1.11 -12.61 -2.27
CA LEU A 366 1.11 -11.78 -3.49
C LEU A 366 2.18 -10.68 -3.38
N GLN A 367 2.22 -9.93 -2.28
CA GLN A 367 3.22 -8.87 -2.13
C GLN A 367 4.67 -9.38 -2.11
N ILE A 368 4.95 -10.48 -1.38
CA ILE A 368 6.26 -11.14 -1.37
C ILE A 368 6.68 -11.53 -2.79
N ARG A 369 5.75 -12.08 -3.57
CA ARG A 369 6.00 -12.44 -4.96
C ARG A 369 6.27 -11.23 -5.84
N ASP A 370 5.54 -10.13 -5.68
CA ASP A 370 5.82 -8.90 -6.41
C ASP A 370 7.25 -8.41 -6.13
N ILE A 371 7.63 -8.32 -4.86
CA ILE A 371 8.94 -7.83 -4.40
C ILE A 371 10.09 -8.68 -4.97
N LEU A 372 9.94 -10.00 -4.99
CA LEU A 372 11.04 -10.92 -5.30
C LEU A 372 11.07 -11.38 -6.77
N ALA A 373 9.90 -11.54 -7.40
CA ALA A 373 9.81 -12.11 -8.74
C ALA A 373 9.80 -11.07 -9.86
N TYR A 374 9.23 -9.88 -9.62
CA TYR A 374 9.06 -8.87 -10.66
C TYR A 374 10.18 -7.83 -10.63
N GLU A 375 10.38 -7.17 -11.76
CA GLU A 375 11.40 -6.12 -11.92
C GLU A 375 10.81 -4.96 -12.72
N GLU A 376 11.50 -3.81 -12.69
CA GLU A 376 11.12 -2.61 -13.44
C GLU A 376 9.66 -2.19 -13.18
N TRP A 377 8.92 -1.82 -14.22
CA TRP A 377 7.53 -1.38 -14.18
C TRP A 377 6.53 -2.48 -13.78
N ASN A 378 6.93 -3.76 -13.79
CA ASN A 378 6.07 -4.85 -13.32
C ASN A 378 6.06 -4.98 -11.79
N ARG A 379 7.04 -4.39 -11.09
CA ARG A 379 7.16 -4.45 -9.64
C ARG A 379 6.53 -3.22 -8.99
N ILE A 380 5.46 -3.45 -8.23
CA ILE A 380 4.61 -2.42 -7.62
C ILE A 380 4.96 -2.20 -6.15
N GLU A 381 5.23 -3.26 -5.39
CA GLU A 381 5.48 -3.25 -3.96
C GLU A 381 6.92 -2.79 -3.68
N ARG A 382 7.11 -1.47 -3.66
CA ARG A 382 8.42 -0.79 -3.51
C ARG A 382 8.47 -0.03 -2.20
N TYR A 383 8.63 -0.72 -1.07
CA TYR A 383 8.61 -0.07 0.23
C TYR A 383 9.87 0.76 0.48
N GLU A 384 9.66 1.89 1.14
CA GLU A 384 10.70 2.73 1.70
C GLU A 384 10.39 3.02 3.16
N LYS A 385 11.44 3.15 3.97
CA LYS A 385 11.34 3.58 5.36
C LYS A 385 10.80 5.00 5.47
N LEU A 386 10.27 5.36 6.64
CA LEU A 386 9.78 6.70 6.98
C LEU A 386 10.82 7.79 6.68
N THR A 387 12.11 7.49 6.84
CA THR A 387 13.20 8.42 6.48
C THR A 387 13.20 8.79 4.99
N GLY A 388 12.95 7.83 4.10
CA GLY A 388 12.79 8.05 2.66
C GLY A 388 11.55 8.89 2.36
N TRP A 389 10.40 8.54 2.96
CA TRP A 389 9.16 9.31 2.81
C TRP A 389 9.31 10.76 3.28
N ARG A 390 9.98 11.00 4.42
CA ARG A 390 10.26 12.36 4.90
C ARG A 390 11.09 13.16 3.92
N ALA A 391 12.12 12.56 3.33
CA ALA A 391 12.96 13.24 2.34
C ALA A 391 12.17 13.63 1.08
N ARG A 392 11.30 12.74 0.58
CA ARG A 392 10.43 13.00 -0.57
C ARG A 392 9.43 14.11 -0.29
N LEU A 393 8.72 14.01 0.83
CA LEU A 393 7.70 15.00 1.22
C LEU A 393 8.33 16.37 1.51
N GLY A 394 9.46 16.40 2.21
CA GLY A 394 10.22 17.63 2.43
C GLY A 394 10.69 18.27 1.13
N SER A 395 11.18 17.48 0.18
CA SER A 395 11.62 17.98 -1.15
C SER A 395 10.44 18.51 -1.98
N ALA A 396 9.24 17.95 -1.82
CA ALA A 396 8.00 18.47 -2.42
C ALA A 396 7.44 19.70 -1.68
N GLY A 397 8.08 20.12 -0.59
CA GLY A 397 7.71 21.28 0.22
C GLY A 397 6.50 21.01 1.11
N PHE A 398 6.38 19.80 1.66
CA PHE A 398 5.49 19.50 2.78
C PHE A 398 6.26 19.60 4.09
N GLU A 399 5.57 20.05 5.13
CA GLU A 399 6.09 20.10 6.49
C GLU A 399 5.42 19.02 7.35
N PRO A 400 6.17 18.30 8.19
CA PRO A 400 5.58 17.33 9.11
C PRO A 400 4.72 18.05 10.15
N THR A 401 3.58 17.44 10.48
CA THR A 401 2.72 17.84 11.61
C THR A 401 2.48 16.63 12.51
N HIS A 402 2.00 16.88 13.73
CA HIS A 402 1.76 15.82 14.71
C HIS A 402 0.54 14.98 14.29
N THR A 403 0.61 13.66 14.39
CA THR A 403 -0.52 12.73 14.13
C THR A 403 -1.63 12.77 15.20
N GLY A 404 -1.63 13.78 16.07
CA GLY A 404 -2.58 13.96 17.15
C GLY A 404 -1.96 13.89 18.54
N SER A 405 -2.39 14.80 19.42
CA SER A 405 -1.84 14.99 20.78
C SER A 405 -2.03 13.77 21.71
N ASN A 406 -3.07 12.96 21.48
CA ASN A 406 -3.36 11.75 22.25
C ASN A 406 -3.26 10.44 21.44
N ALA A 407 -2.87 10.53 20.17
CA ALA A 407 -2.92 9.42 19.23
C ALA A 407 -2.19 8.16 19.74
N LEU A 408 -0.99 8.31 20.31
CA LEU A 408 -0.21 7.20 20.86
C LEU A 408 -0.94 6.47 22.01
N LYS A 409 -1.53 7.21 22.96
CA LYS A 409 -2.21 6.63 24.12
C LYS A 409 -3.48 5.91 23.72
N GLU A 410 -4.25 6.49 22.81
CA GLU A 410 -5.49 5.91 22.32
C GLU A 410 -5.22 4.71 21.39
N ALA A 411 -4.21 4.79 20.51
CA ALA A 411 -3.78 3.68 19.68
C ALA A 411 -3.30 2.49 20.53
N ARG A 412 -2.60 2.75 21.65
CA ARG A 412 -2.22 1.69 22.60
C ARG A 412 -3.43 1.02 23.22
N THR A 413 -4.44 1.79 23.61
CA THR A 413 -5.69 1.22 24.12
C THR A 413 -6.38 0.36 23.06
N LEU A 414 -6.50 0.85 21.83
CA LEU A 414 -7.09 0.11 20.73
C LEU A 414 -6.33 -1.18 20.43
N LEU A 415 -5.00 -1.14 20.39
CA LEU A 415 -4.16 -2.31 20.19
C LEU A 415 -4.39 -3.37 21.28
N CYS A 416 -4.47 -2.98 22.55
CA CYS A 416 -4.78 -3.92 23.64
C CYS A 416 -6.15 -4.60 23.45
N LEU A 417 -7.15 -3.89 22.93
CA LEU A 417 -8.47 -4.45 22.64
C LEU A 417 -8.43 -5.42 21.46
N LEU A 418 -7.71 -5.08 20.40
CA LEU A 418 -7.64 -5.88 19.18
C LEU A 418 -6.78 -7.14 19.36
N ALA A 419 -5.65 -7.02 20.05
CA ALA A 419 -4.67 -8.09 20.18
C ALA A 419 -4.85 -8.94 21.47
N GLY A 420 -5.65 -8.48 22.44
CA GLY A 420 -5.86 -9.18 23.71
C GLY A 420 -4.55 -9.56 24.40
N ASP A 421 -4.41 -10.83 24.78
CA ASP A 421 -3.20 -11.37 25.42
C ASP A 421 -1.95 -11.34 24.51
N ASN A 422 -2.14 -11.28 23.19
CA ASN A 422 -1.04 -11.20 22.21
C ASN A 422 -0.51 -9.76 22.02
N SER A 423 -1.08 -8.77 22.72
CA SER A 423 -0.63 -7.38 22.69
C SER A 423 0.83 -7.18 23.14
N LYS A 424 1.41 -8.14 23.87
CA LYS A 424 2.77 -8.04 24.44
C LYS A 424 3.89 -7.99 23.39
N GLY A 425 3.71 -8.60 22.22
CA GLY A 425 4.72 -8.57 21.15
C GLY A 425 4.64 -7.31 20.29
N TYR A 426 3.51 -6.60 20.31
CA TYR A 426 3.34 -5.37 19.53
C TYR A 426 4.05 -4.20 20.19
N THR A 427 4.69 -3.37 19.36
CA THR A 427 5.33 -2.12 19.79
C THR A 427 4.63 -0.92 19.17
N LEU A 428 4.47 0.13 19.97
CA LEU A 428 3.95 1.42 19.52
C LEU A 428 4.90 2.50 20.00
N GLU A 429 5.46 3.23 19.05
CA GLU A 429 6.41 4.31 19.31
C GLU A 429 6.03 5.58 18.55
N GLU A 430 6.35 6.70 19.15
CA GLU A 430 6.26 8.00 18.49
C GLU A 430 7.65 8.38 17.98
N ASN A 431 7.73 8.74 16.70
CA ASN A 431 8.95 9.14 16.04
C ASN A 431 8.73 10.50 15.38
N ASN A 432 9.16 11.58 16.03
CA ASN A 432 9.04 12.97 15.53
C ASN A 432 7.63 13.29 15.00
N GLY A 433 6.59 13.08 15.82
CA GLY A 433 5.20 13.33 15.48
C GLY A 433 4.53 12.31 14.55
N CYS A 434 5.24 11.26 14.15
CA CYS A 434 4.68 10.09 13.44
C CYS A 434 4.46 8.93 14.43
N LEU A 435 3.45 8.11 14.20
CA LEU A 435 3.22 6.89 14.97
C LEU A 435 3.76 5.68 14.20
N MET A 436 4.58 4.86 14.85
CA MET A 436 5.08 3.61 14.27
C MET A 436 4.55 2.41 15.04
N VAL A 437 4.00 1.45 14.31
CA VAL A 437 3.52 0.18 14.85
C VAL A 437 4.50 -0.91 14.42
N GLY A 438 4.92 -1.75 15.36
CA GLY A 438 5.88 -2.81 15.12
C GLY A 438 5.58 -4.09 15.87
N TRP A 439 6.46 -5.07 15.69
CA TRP A 439 6.46 -6.34 16.40
C TRP A 439 7.88 -6.67 16.87
N ASN A 440 8.05 -7.02 18.15
CA ASN A 440 9.36 -7.31 18.76
C ASN A 440 10.42 -6.22 18.51
N ASN A 441 10.01 -4.94 18.59
CA ASN A 441 10.82 -3.75 18.29
C ASN A 441 11.23 -3.58 16.82
N LEU A 442 10.72 -4.40 15.90
CA LEU A 442 10.84 -4.12 14.47
C LEU A 442 9.64 -3.27 14.03
N PRO A 443 9.84 -2.01 13.61
CA PRO A 443 8.77 -1.21 13.01
C PRO A 443 8.27 -1.88 11.72
N LEU A 444 6.96 -1.93 11.55
CA LEU A 444 6.32 -2.54 10.38
C LEU A 444 5.51 -1.54 9.58
N ILE A 445 4.93 -0.54 10.25
CA ILE A 445 4.10 0.49 9.60
C ILE A 445 4.36 1.83 10.25
N ALA A 446 4.51 2.86 9.43
CA ALA A 446 4.60 4.24 9.85
C ALA A 446 3.36 5.01 9.40
N THR A 447 2.72 5.72 10.34
CA THR A 447 1.66 6.68 10.06
C THR A 447 2.19 8.09 10.33
N SER A 448 2.01 8.99 9.38
CA SER A 448 2.51 10.36 9.42
C SER A 448 1.48 11.35 8.90
N ALA A 449 1.60 12.60 9.33
CA ALA A 449 0.73 13.69 8.93
C ALA A 449 1.57 14.87 8.45
N TRP A 450 1.08 15.56 7.42
CA TRP A 450 1.80 16.59 6.70
C TRP A 450 0.89 17.76 6.36
N ARG A 451 1.48 18.94 6.17
CA ARG A 451 0.80 20.10 5.60
C ARG A 451 1.63 20.68 4.45
N PRO A 452 1.04 21.33 3.45
CA PRO A 452 1.80 22.12 2.49
C PRO A 452 2.62 23.19 3.23
N GLY A 453 3.91 23.28 2.94
CA GLY A 453 4.75 24.39 3.40
C GLY A 453 4.26 25.72 2.80
N ILE A 454 4.46 26.80 3.56
CA ILE A 454 4.01 28.17 3.24
C ILE A 454 4.66 28.70 1.96
#